data_AF-A0A2R6CIU4-F1
#
_entry.id   AF-A0A2R6CIU4-F1
#
_cell.length_a   1.000
_cell.length_b   1.000
_cell.length_c   1.000
_cell.angle_alpha   90.00
_cell.angle_beta   90.00
_cell.angle_gamma   90.00
#
_symmetry.space_group_name_H-M   'P 1'
#
loop_
_entity.id
_entity.type
_entity.pdbx_description
1 polymer ?
#
loop_
_entity_poly.entity_id
_entity_poly.type
_entity_poly.pdbx_seq_one_letter_code
_entity_poly.pdbx_strand_id
1 'polypeptide(L)'
;MGETPSNTEGRSTRRSFLTAAGGAGMVALAGCTGDDSDDTDAGDSDTGDGDTGDGDTGDDDTGGEEQVLQLSIPPTDSFDNIRIKGDGSTQITNQVYAGLLTHPEGGLEPVGEIATNVEISDDFQTYTFELDENAVFHNGDPVRAQDFIYSWERAVGSPNAQETRHITTDVPVEHEVEAESYEEATYPDDYVPGSLAVEAVDDKTLRMNLRFAWHSTLEKLTIGPLEPVPEGLVDDAPGYDGEL
;
A
#
# COMPACT_ATOMS: atom_id res chain seq x y z
N MET A 1 41.88 41.16 30.82
CA MET A 1 41.09 40.63 31.95
C MET A 1 39.83 39.99 31.38
N GLY A 2 39.73 38.65 31.48
CA GLY A 2 38.61 37.77 31.07
C GLY A 2 38.63 37.41 29.58
N GLU A 3 38.99 36.22 29.05
CA GLU A 3 38.82 34.80 29.49
C GLU A 3 37.36 34.52 29.88
N THR A 4 36.58 33.61 29.30
CA THR A 4 36.79 32.39 28.47
C THR A 4 35.41 31.95 27.90
N PRO A 5 35.34 30.93 27.01
CA PRO A 5 34.24 30.69 26.06
C PRO A 5 33.17 29.69 26.58
N SER A 6 32.12 29.48 25.79
CA SER A 6 31.33 28.23 25.86
C SER A 6 31.06 27.69 24.46
N ASN A 7 31.90 26.75 24.06
CA ASN A 7 31.54 25.68 23.14
C ASN A 7 30.67 24.67 23.91
N THR A 8 29.67 24.05 23.28
CA THR A 8 29.34 22.60 23.42
C THR A 8 28.13 22.26 22.55
N GLU A 9 28.41 21.39 21.59
CA GLU A 9 27.49 20.55 20.83
C GLU A 9 26.44 19.87 21.71
N GLY A 10 25.17 19.98 21.34
CA GLY A 10 24.09 19.14 21.86
C GLY A 10 23.62 18.19 20.78
N ARG A 11 24.24 17.01 20.70
CA ARG A 11 23.75 15.87 19.92
C ARG A 11 22.33 15.50 20.38
N SER A 12 21.33 15.64 19.51
CA SER A 12 19.99 15.13 19.78
C SER A 12 20.06 13.61 19.89
N THR A 13 19.92 13.12 21.11
CA THR A 13 19.97 11.69 21.44
C THR A 13 18.57 11.12 21.22
N ARG A 14 18.45 10.19 20.26
CA ARG A 14 17.26 9.39 19.99
C ARG A 14 16.74 8.80 21.30
N ARG A 15 15.53 9.20 21.71
CA ARG A 15 14.90 8.66 22.92
C ARG A 15 14.05 7.46 22.54
N SER A 16 14.60 6.29 22.82
CA SER A 16 13.85 5.05 22.96
C SER A 16 12.75 5.20 24.01
N PHE A 17 11.52 4.90 23.63
CA PHE A 17 10.45 4.57 24.56
C PHE A 17 10.24 3.06 24.55
N LEU A 18 10.56 2.42 25.67
CA LEU A 18 10.12 1.06 25.99
C LEU A 18 9.40 1.07 27.32
N THR A 19 8.29 0.32 27.38
CA THR A 19 7.86 -0.62 28.44
C THR A 19 6.42 -0.43 28.90
N ALA A 20 5.56 -1.40 28.56
CA ALA A 20 4.81 -2.30 29.48
C ALA A 20 3.64 -2.96 28.69
N ALA A 21 3.69 -4.24 28.31
CA ALA A 21 3.46 -5.47 29.10
C ALA A 21 1.97 -5.81 29.38
N GLY A 22 1.47 -6.85 28.71
CA GLY A 22 0.69 -7.92 29.35
C GLY A 22 -0.70 -8.24 28.76
N GLY A 23 -0.90 -9.50 28.36
CA GLY A 23 -2.24 -10.11 28.29
C GLY A 23 -2.42 -11.20 27.23
N ALA A 24 -2.13 -12.45 27.58
CA ALA A 24 -2.35 -13.62 26.73
C ALA A 24 -3.83 -14.04 26.64
N GLY A 25 -4.26 -14.54 25.48
CA GLY A 25 -5.56 -15.20 25.30
C GLY A 25 -5.60 -16.09 24.06
N MET A 26 -5.02 -17.30 24.14
CA MET A 26 -5.26 -18.37 23.15
C MET A 26 -6.63 -19.01 23.42
N VAL A 27 -7.50 -19.04 22.43
CA VAL A 27 -8.63 -19.98 22.36
C VAL A 27 -8.46 -20.81 21.09
N ALA A 28 -8.25 -22.10 21.26
CA ALA A 28 -8.26 -23.12 20.22
C ALA A 28 -9.33 -24.17 20.55
N LEU A 29 -9.65 -24.99 19.53
CA LEU A 29 -10.51 -26.19 19.50
C LEU A 29 -12.01 -25.87 19.27
N ALA A 30 -12.78 -26.54 18.41
CA ALA A 30 -12.69 -27.71 17.53
C ALA A 30 -13.84 -27.56 16.49
N GLY A 31 -13.89 -28.13 15.27
CA GLY A 31 -13.48 -29.45 14.82
C GLY A 31 -14.62 -30.48 14.97
N CYS A 32 -15.41 -30.72 13.91
CA CYS A 32 -16.00 -32.00 13.46
C CYS A 32 -17.14 -31.76 12.42
N THR A 33 -16.99 -32.16 11.14
CA THR A 33 -17.50 -33.43 10.54
C THR A 33 -19.02 -33.61 10.73
N GLY A 34 -19.87 -33.68 9.71
CA GLY A 34 -19.84 -34.57 8.56
C GLY A 34 -21.12 -35.45 8.60
N ASP A 35 -21.57 -35.86 7.41
CA ASP A 35 -22.48 -36.99 7.11
C ASP A 35 -23.95 -36.70 6.77
N ASP A 36 -24.26 -37.16 5.54
CA ASP A 36 -25.50 -37.40 4.81
C ASP A 36 -26.73 -37.89 5.60
N SER A 37 -27.91 -37.59 5.06
CA SER A 37 -29.04 -38.54 4.96
C SER A 37 -30.11 -38.03 4.00
N ASP A 38 -30.44 -38.90 3.05
CA ASP A 38 -31.37 -38.83 1.94
C ASP A 38 -32.87 -38.60 2.25
N ASP A 39 -33.55 -38.24 1.16
CA ASP A 39 -34.89 -38.62 0.70
C ASP A 39 -36.15 -38.04 1.37
N THR A 40 -36.88 -37.24 0.59
CA THR A 40 -38.15 -37.65 -0.05
C THR A 40 -38.79 -36.46 -0.77
N ASP A 41 -39.03 -36.57 -2.08
CA ASP A 41 -40.40 -36.70 -2.61
C ASP A 41 -40.36 -36.80 -4.15
N ALA A 42 -40.98 -37.86 -4.65
CA ALA A 42 -41.11 -38.16 -6.06
C ALA A 42 -42.43 -37.57 -6.59
N GLY A 43 -42.34 -36.74 -7.62
CA GLY A 43 -43.48 -36.24 -8.39
C GLY A 43 -43.21 -36.37 -9.89
N ASP A 44 -43.56 -37.54 -10.41
CA ASP A 44 -43.52 -38.01 -11.79
C ASP A 44 -44.41 -37.19 -12.77
N SER A 45 -43.90 -36.89 -13.97
CA SER A 45 -44.51 -37.28 -15.27
C SER A 45 -43.77 -36.70 -16.50
N ASP A 46 -43.26 -37.62 -17.33
CA ASP A 46 -43.34 -37.73 -18.81
C ASP A 46 -43.26 -36.42 -19.67
N THR A 47 -42.51 -36.30 -20.78
CA THR A 47 -42.16 -37.25 -21.85
C THR A 47 -41.25 -36.57 -22.90
N GLY A 48 -40.31 -37.33 -23.50
CA GLY A 48 -39.72 -37.15 -24.85
C GLY A 48 -38.75 -35.96 -25.04
N ASP A 49 -37.66 -36.03 -25.78
CA ASP A 49 -37.21 -36.89 -26.87
C ASP A 49 -35.68 -36.68 -27.01
N GLY A 50 -34.97 -37.67 -27.53
CA GLY A 50 -33.51 -37.73 -27.48
C GLY A 50 -32.80 -36.77 -28.44
N ASP A 51 -31.61 -36.33 -28.04
CA ASP A 51 -30.52 -36.09 -28.98
C ASP A 51 -29.20 -36.59 -28.37
N THR A 52 -28.50 -37.35 -29.19
CA THR A 52 -27.19 -37.95 -28.94
C THR A 52 -26.13 -37.06 -29.57
N GLY A 53 -25.17 -36.61 -28.78
CA GLY A 53 -23.96 -35.94 -29.25
C GLY A 53 -23.63 -34.79 -28.30
N ASP A 54 -22.42 -34.58 -27.84
CA ASP A 54 -21.14 -35.21 -28.09
C ASP A 54 -20.32 -34.89 -26.84
N GLY A 55 -19.44 -35.79 -26.44
CA GLY A 55 -18.58 -35.55 -25.28
C GLY A 55 -17.59 -34.47 -25.64
N ASP A 56 -17.87 -33.22 -25.26
CA ASP A 56 -16.85 -32.17 -25.19
C ASP A 56 -16.01 -32.46 -23.95
N THR A 57 -15.14 -33.45 -24.07
CA THR A 57 -13.91 -33.51 -23.29
C THR A 57 -13.19 -32.22 -23.59
N GLY A 58 -13.28 -31.27 -22.66
CA GLY A 58 -12.47 -30.06 -22.65
C GLY A 58 -11.02 -30.49 -22.83
N ASP A 59 -10.54 -30.28 -24.04
CA ASP A 59 -9.15 -30.46 -24.41
C ASP A 59 -8.40 -29.35 -23.68
N ASP A 60 -7.69 -29.72 -22.62
CA ASP A 60 -6.69 -28.86 -21.99
C ASP A 60 -5.56 -28.64 -22.99
N ASP A 61 -5.79 -27.78 -23.99
CA ASP A 61 -4.77 -27.32 -24.92
C ASP A 61 -3.78 -26.43 -24.15
N THR A 62 -2.79 -27.14 -23.62
CA THR A 62 -1.65 -26.61 -22.89
C THR A 62 -0.67 -26.03 -23.91
N GLY A 63 -1.01 -24.84 -24.42
CA GLY A 63 -0.21 -24.17 -25.43
C GLY A 63 -0.77 -22.81 -25.86
N GLY A 64 -1.14 -21.95 -24.90
CA GLY A 64 -1.67 -20.62 -25.19
C GLY A 64 -0.74 -19.83 -26.11
N GLU A 65 -1.21 -19.58 -27.33
CA GLU A 65 -0.68 -18.58 -28.25
C GLU A 65 -0.48 -17.23 -27.53
N GLU A 66 0.57 -16.48 -27.88
CA GLU A 66 0.88 -15.18 -27.26
C GLU A 66 -0.31 -14.24 -27.44
N GLN A 67 -1.09 -14.04 -26.38
CA GLN A 67 -2.25 -13.16 -26.39
C GLN A 67 -1.77 -11.72 -26.25
N VAL A 68 -1.82 -10.97 -27.35
CA VAL A 68 -1.46 -9.55 -27.37
C VAL A 68 -2.71 -8.70 -27.17
N LEU A 69 -2.77 -8.00 -26.03
CA LEU A 69 -3.77 -6.97 -25.81
C LEU A 69 -3.32 -5.63 -26.44
N GLN A 70 -4.07 -5.13 -27.42
CA GLN A 70 -3.83 -3.81 -28.02
C GLN A 70 -4.80 -2.78 -27.47
N LEU A 71 -4.29 -1.83 -26.67
CA LEU A 71 -5.07 -0.74 -26.08
C LEU A 71 -4.71 0.60 -26.73
N SER A 72 -5.73 1.45 -26.91
CA SER A 72 -5.53 2.85 -27.26
C SER A 72 -5.60 3.68 -25.98
N ILE A 73 -4.46 4.21 -25.55
CA ILE A 73 -4.36 5.02 -24.32
C ILE A 73 -4.36 6.51 -24.70
N PRO A 74 -5.03 7.39 -23.94
CA PRO A 74 -4.91 8.84 -24.10
C PRO A 74 -3.45 9.33 -24.01
N PRO A 75 -3.13 10.54 -24.49
CA PRO A 75 -1.82 11.13 -24.28
C PRO A 75 -1.41 11.08 -22.81
N THR A 76 -0.16 10.70 -22.57
CA THR A 76 0.42 10.53 -21.23
C THR A 76 1.54 11.53 -21.03
N ASP A 77 1.52 12.24 -19.90
CA ASP A 77 2.49 13.27 -19.58
C ASP A 77 3.66 12.75 -18.73
N SER A 78 3.43 11.69 -17.95
CA SER A 78 4.42 11.11 -17.04
C SER A 78 4.13 9.64 -16.73
N PHE A 79 5.17 8.86 -16.47
CA PHE A 79 5.09 7.51 -15.88
C PHE A 79 5.54 7.47 -14.42
N ASP A 80 6.03 8.59 -13.90
CA ASP A 80 6.37 8.75 -12.49
C ASP A 80 5.08 8.88 -11.65
N ASN A 81 4.91 8.01 -10.65
CA ASN A 81 3.69 7.85 -9.89
C ASN A 81 3.30 9.10 -9.07
N ILE A 82 4.27 9.92 -8.63
CA ILE A 82 3.98 11.20 -7.96
C ILE A 82 3.61 12.33 -8.94
N ARG A 83 3.66 12.06 -10.25
CA ARG A 83 3.35 13.03 -11.31
C ARG A 83 2.17 12.59 -12.16
N ILE A 84 1.39 11.60 -11.70
CA ILE A 84 0.22 11.10 -12.41
C ILE A 84 -0.77 12.25 -12.61
N LYS A 85 -1.04 12.55 -13.88
CA LYS A 85 -2.09 13.49 -14.30
C LYS A 85 -2.85 12.90 -15.48
N GLY A 86 -4.18 12.89 -15.36
CA GLY A 86 -5.10 12.42 -16.39
C GLY A 86 -5.09 10.91 -16.62
N ASP A 87 -6.11 10.44 -17.33
CA ASP A 87 -6.43 9.01 -17.48
C ASP A 87 -5.34 8.19 -18.20
N GLY A 88 -4.56 8.82 -19.08
CA GLY A 88 -3.48 8.13 -19.80
C GLY A 88 -2.36 7.69 -18.87
N SER A 89 -1.90 8.59 -18.00
CA SER A 89 -0.87 8.30 -17.00
C SER A 89 -1.35 7.21 -16.04
N THR A 90 -2.58 7.33 -15.52
CA THR A 90 -3.19 6.33 -14.61
C THR A 90 -3.30 4.95 -15.25
N GLN A 91 -3.74 4.86 -16.50
CA GLN A 91 -3.84 3.57 -17.21
C GLN A 91 -2.49 2.86 -17.33
N ILE A 92 -1.40 3.60 -17.45
CA ILE A 92 -0.07 3.02 -17.59
C ILE A 92 0.50 2.68 -16.21
N THR A 93 0.39 3.57 -15.22
CA THR A 93 0.96 3.34 -13.90
C THR A 93 0.29 2.17 -13.18
N ASN A 94 -1.03 2.01 -13.32
CA ASN A 94 -1.77 0.85 -12.79
C ASN A 94 -1.34 -0.50 -13.41
N GLN A 95 -0.46 -0.52 -14.41
CA GLN A 95 0.08 -1.75 -15.01
C GLN A 95 1.53 -2.00 -14.63
N VAL A 96 2.21 -1.01 -14.05
CA VAL A 96 3.66 -1.02 -13.78
C VAL A 96 3.94 -1.03 -12.28
N TYR A 97 3.03 -0.51 -11.47
CA TYR A 97 3.16 -0.39 -10.04
C TYR A 97 2.11 -1.26 -9.33
N ALA A 98 2.36 -1.51 -8.04
CA ALA A 98 1.47 -2.24 -7.14
C ALA A 98 1.59 -1.62 -5.74
N GLY A 99 0.48 -1.44 -5.03
CA GLY A 99 0.42 -0.76 -3.74
C GLY A 99 0.36 -1.70 -2.55
N LEU A 100 0.11 -1.15 -1.36
CA LEU A 100 -0.23 -1.98 -0.20
C LEU A 100 -1.56 -2.70 -0.43
N LEU A 101 -2.54 -1.96 -0.94
CA LEU A 101 -3.92 -2.41 -1.16
C LEU A 101 -4.35 -2.11 -2.60
N THR A 102 -5.34 -2.84 -3.08
CA THR A 102 -5.97 -2.65 -4.38
C THR A 102 -7.48 -2.90 -4.29
N HIS A 103 -8.20 -2.65 -5.38
CA HIS A 103 -9.61 -3.03 -5.50
C HIS A 103 -9.74 -4.33 -6.30
N PRO A 104 -10.49 -5.34 -5.82
CA PRO A 104 -10.71 -6.56 -6.58
C PRO A 104 -11.62 -6.26 -7.79
N GLU A 105 -11.55 -7.11 -8.81
CA GLU A 105 -12.39 -6.97 -10.00
C GLU A 105 -13.88 -6.90 -9.64
N GLY A 106 -14.53 -5.82 -10.04
CA GLY A 106 -15.96 -5.58 -9.78
C GLY A 106 -16.32 -5.30 -8.31
N GLY A 107 -15.33 -5.19 -7.42
CA GLY A 107 -15.52 -4.85 -6.01
C GLY A 107 -15.06 -3.42 -5.69
N LEU A 108 -15.58 -2.90 -4.58
CA LEU A 108 -15.23 -1.57 -4.04
C LEU A 108 -14.52 -1.65 -2.69
N GLU A 109 -14.44 -2.83 -2.08
CA GLU A 109 -13.74 -3.00 -0.81
C GLU A 109 -12.25 -3.22 -1.09
N PRO A 110 -11.34 -2.43 -0.49
CA PRO A 110 -9.91 -2.66 -0.60
C PRO A 110 -9.51 -4.05 -0.13
N VAL A 111 -8.61 -4.69 -0.88
CA VAL A 111 -7.98 -5.97 -0.54
C VAL A 111 -6.46 -5.80 -0.58
N GLY A 112 -5.73 -6.72 0.05
CA GLY A 112 -4.27 -6.74 -0.01
C GLY A 112 -3.76 -6.90 -1.44
N GLU A 113 -2.75 -6.11 -1.81
CA GLU A 113 -1.96 -6.31 -3.05
C GLU A 113 -0.55 -6.77 -2.69
N ILE A 114 0.31 -5.86 -2.20
CA ILE A 114 1.59 -6.24 -1.58
C ILE A 114 1.40 -6.57 -0.09
N ALA A 115 0.44 -5.94 0.59
CA ALA A 115 0.13 -6.27 1.97
C ALA A 115 -0.63 -7.61 2.04
N THR A 116 -0.10 -8.55 2.82
CA THR A 116 -0.74 -9.85 3.10
C THR A 116 -1.70 -9.77 4.29
N ASN A 117 -1.48 -8.81 5.18
CA ASN A 117 -2.30 -8.57 6.36
C ASN A 117 -2.25 -7.09 6.77
N VAL A 118 -3.31 -6.62 7.41
CA VAL A 118 -3.41 -5.27 7.98
C VAL A 118 -4.02 -5.34 9.38
N GLU A 119 -3.24 -4.97 10.39
CA GLU A 119 -3.72 -4.78 11.75
C GLU A 119 -4.07 -3.30 11.99
N ILE A 120 -5.23 -3.05 12.59
CA ILE A 120 -5.73 -1.70 12.89
C ILE A 120 -5.97 -1.61 14.39
N SER A 121 -5.45 -0.56 15.03
CA SER A 121 -5.69 -0.31 16.46
C SER A 121 -7.15 0.04 16.77
N ASP A 122 -7.56 -0.16 18.02
CA ASP A 122 -8.93 0.11 18.49
C ASP A 122 -9.37 1.59 18.32
N ASP A 123 -8.42 2.51 18.29
CA ASP A 123 -8.65 3.94 18.06
C ASP A 123 -8.62 4.34 16.58
N PHE A 124 -8.37 3.39 15.67
CA PHE A 124 -8.26 3.59 14.21
C PHE A 124 -7.20 4.60 13.80
N GLN A 125 -6.13 4.75 14.58
CA GLN A 125 -5.02 5.67 14.30
C GLN A 125 -3.74 4.95 13.93
N THR A 126 -3.53 3.71 14.38
CA THR A 126 -2.32 2.93 14.05
C THR A 126 -2.68 1.81 13.08
N TYR A 127 -1.94 1.74 11.99
CA TYR A 127 -2.05 0.69 10.97
C TYR A 127 -0.71 -0.03 10.86
N THR A 128 -0.71 -1.36 10.92
CA THR A 128 0.48 -2.19 10.71
C THR A 128 0.23 -3.15 9.54
N PHE A 129 1.09 -3.09 8.53
CA PHE A 129 1.01 -3.87 7.30
C PHE A 129 2.13 -4.90 7.27
N GLU A 130 1.77 -6.16 7.03
CA GLU A 130 2.73 -7.23 6.75
C GLU A 130 2.84 -7.39 5.22
N LEU A 131 4.04 -7.28 4.66
CA LEU A 131 4.29 -7.33 3.22
C LEU A 131 4.55 -8.76 2.75
N ASP A 132 4.23 -9.07 1.49
CA ASP A 132 4.61 -10.34 0.88
C ASP A 132 6.14 -10.51 0.84
N GLU A 133 6.60 -11.64 1.38
CA GLU A 133 8.00 -12.05 1.39
C GLU A 133 8.58 -12.17 -0.03
N ASN A 134 7.74 -12.49 -1.02
CA ASN A 134 8.13 -12.73 -2.40
C ASN A 134 7.93 -11.51 -3.32
N ALA A 135 7.43 -10.38 -2.79
CA ALA A 135 7.28 -9.17 -3.58
C ALA A 135 8.66 -8.67 -4.05
N VAL A 136 8.81 -8.49 -5.36
CA VAL A 136 10.02 -8.01 -6.01
C VAL A 136 9.71 -6.92 -7.03
N PHE A 137 10.63 -5.99 -7.19
CA PHE A 137 10.61 -5.05 -8.30
C PHE A 137 11.03 -5.74 -9.61
N HIS A 138 10.80 -5.07 -10.75
CA HIS A 138 11.18 -5.60 -12.07
C HIS A 138 12.69 -5.85 -12.24
N ASN A 139 13.53 -5.18 -11.45
CA ASN A 139 14.98 -5.41 -11.43
C ASN A 139 15.40 -6.64 -10.60
N GLY A 140 14.45 -7.28 -9.90
CA GLY A 140 14.65 -8.45 -9.05
C GLY A 140 14.94 -8.13 -7.59
N ASP A 141 15.07 -6.87 -7.19
CA ASP A 141 15.27 -6.50 -5.80
C ASP A 141 13.99 -6.73 -4.98
N PRO A 142 14.09 -7.20 -3.74
CA PRO A 142 12.93 -7.41 -2.89
C PRO A 142 12.30 -6.08 -2.48
N VAL A 143 10.96 -6.01 -2.52
CA VAL A 143 10.21 -4.88 -1.97
C VAL A 143 10.28 -4.92 -0.44
N ARG A 144 10.59 -3.80 0.20
CA ARG A 144 10.73 -3.63 1.64
C ARG A 144 9.81 -2.53 2.17
N ALA A 145 9.55 -2.54 3.48
CA ALA A 145 8.82 -1.47 4.16
C ALA A 145 9.48 -0.08 3.95
N GLN A 146 10.82 -0.05 3.85
CA GLN A 146 11.57 1.18 3.62
C GLN A 146 11.29 1.82 2.24
N ASP A 147 10.97 1.02 1.22
CA ASP A 147 10.62 1.54 -0.12
C ASP A 147 9.32 2.35 -0.08
N PHE A 148 8.34 1.91 0.71
CA PHE A 148 7.10 2.67 0.94
C PHE A 148 7.38 3.98 1.68
N ILE A 149 8.21 3.95 2.73
CA ILE A 149 8.58 5.15 3.49
C ILE A 149 9.27 6.16 2.59
N TYR A 150 10.27 5.73 1.82
CA TYR A 150 10.96 6.56 0.84
C TYR A 150 9.97 7.17 -0.17
N SER A 151 9.06 6.36 -0.71
CA SER A 151 8.09 6.79 -1.72
C SER A 151 7.08 7.79 -1.16
N TRP A 152 6.65 7.62 0.08
CA TRP A 152 5.71 8.54 0.74
C TRP A 152 6.38 9.85 1.15
N GLU A 153 7.62 9.79 1.66
CA GLU A 153 8.44 10.99 1.88
C GLU A 153 8.61 11.79 0.58
N ARG A 154 8.88 11.10 -0.52
CA ARG A 154 8.96 11.68 -1.86
C ARG A 154 7.62 12.29 -2.30
N ALA A 155 6.52 11.58 -2.10
CA ALA A 155 5.17 12.05 -2.47
C ALA A 155 4.73 13.30 -1.70
N VAL A 156 5.30 13.59 -0.52
CA VAL A 156 5.01 14.82 0.23
C VAL A 156 6.01 15.91 -0.13
N GLY A 157 7.29 15.60 -0.05
CA GLY A 157 8.37 16.58 -0.06
C GLY A 157 8.93 16.93 -1.43
N SER A 158 8.62 16.14 -2.48
CA SER A 158 9.07 16.49 -3.83
C SER A 158 8.30 17.72 -4.37
N PRO A 159 8.98 18.67 -5.03
CA PRO A 159 8.32 19.74 -5.76
C PRO A 159 7.49 19.22 -6.95
N ASN A 160 7.73 17.99 -7.39
CA ASN A 160 7.00 17.35 -8.48
C ASN A 160 5.65 16.75 -8.06
N ALA A 161 5.42 16.56 -6.75
CA ALA A 161 4.25 15.86 -6.20
C ALA A 161 3.00 16.74 -5.96
N GLN A 162 2.87 17.88 -6.64
CA GLN A 162 1.88 18.91 -6.24
C GLN A 162 0.43 18.43 -6.19
N GLU A 163 0.06 17.46 -7.03
CA GLU A 163 -1.32 16.94 -7.11
C GLU A 163 -1.51 15.61 -6.37
N THR A 164 -0.45 15.07 -5.76
CA THR A 164 -0.42 13.67 -5.33
C THR A 164 -0.02 13.48 -3.86
N ARG A 165 -0.06 14.54 -3.04
CA ARG A 165 0.29 14.52 -1.60
C ARG A 165 -0.75 13.83 -0.70
N HIS A 166 -1.38 12.78 -1.21
CA HIS A 166 -2.51 12.12 -0.57
C HIS A 166 -2.17 11.50 0.79
N ILE A 167 -0.91 11.11 1.02
CA ILE A 167 -0.44 10.55 2.30
C ILE A 167 -0.47 11.54 3.47
N THR A 168 -0.70 12.84 3.21
CA THR A 168 -0.90 13.85 4.26
C THR A 168 -2.27 14.51 4.22
N THR A 169 -2.89 14.61 3.04
CA THR A 169 -4.20 15.26 2.86
C THR A 169 -5.38 14.31 3.01
N ASP A 170 -5.29 13.13 2.40
CA ASP A 170 -6.39 12.17 2.26
C ASP A 170 -6.25 10.99 3.21
N VAL A 171 -5.00 10.68 3.59
CA VAL A 171 -4.61 9.83 4.70
C VAL A 171 -3.90 10.76 5.67
N PRO A 172 -4.48 11.13 6.83
CA PRO A 172 -3.90 12.17 7.67
C PRO A 172 -2.74 11.63 8.52
N VAL A 173 -1.69 11.08 7.90
CA VAL A 173 -0.49 10.59 8.59
C VAL A 173 0.11 11.72 9.42
N GLU A 174 0.49 11.41 10.65
CA GLU A 174 1.16 12.37 11.53
C GLU A 174 2.54 12.74 10.97
N HIS A 175 2.90 14.02 11.03
CA HIS A 175 4.19 14.54 10.56
C HIS A 175 4.45 15.94 11.11
N GLU A 176 5.67 16.42 11.06
CA GLU A 176 6.01 17.78 11.51
C GLU A 176 5.89 18.78 10.35
N VAL A 177 5.43 19.99 10.68
CA VAL A 177 5.43 21.14 9.77
C VAL A 177 6.07 22.35 10.47
N GLU A 178 6.77 23.19 9.71
CA GLU A 178 7.39 24.43 10.23
C GLU A 178 6.37 25.58 10.40
N ALA A 179 5.19 25.46 9.79
CA ALA A 179 4.09 26.42 9.94
C ALA A 179 3.46 26.38 11.36
N GLU A 180 2.72 27.43 11.73
CA GLU A 180 2.06 27.51 13.05
C GLU A 180 1.00 26.40 13.26
N SER A 181 0.41 25.91 12.16
CA SER A 181 -0.51 24.77 12.17
C SER A 181 -0.54 24.06 10.81
N TYR A 182 -1.16 22.87 10.76
CA TYR A 182 -1.38 22.16 9.51
C TYR A 182 -2.29 22.90 8.53
N GLU A 183 -3.22 23.73 9.02
CA GLU A 183 -4.11 24.50 8.15
C GLU A 183 -3.39 25.64 7.42
N GLU A 184 -2.27 26.10 7.97
CA GLU A 184 -1.45 27.18 7.39
C GLU A 184 -0.25 26.67 6.59
N ALA A 185 0.08 25.38 6.72
CA ALA A 185 1.20 24.75 6.03
C ALA A 185 1.06 24.77 4.50
N THR A 186 2.11 25.23 3.83
CA THR A 186 2.28 25.23 2.37
C THR A 186 3.25 24.12 1.97
N TYR A 187 2.77 23.09 1.28
CA TYR A 187 3.61 21.97 0.84
C TYR A 187 4.24 22.23 -0.54
N PRO A 188 5.51 21.82 -0.76
CA PRO A 188 6.35 21.06 0.16
C PRO A 188 7.14 21.94 1.15
N ASP A 189 7.06 23.27 1.03
CA ASP A 189 7.96 24.22 1.70
C ASP A 189 7.96 24.13 3.23
N ASP A 190 6.80 23.91 3.85
CA ASP A 190 6.65 23.81 5.30
C ASP A 190 6.74 22.37 5.84
N TYR A 191 6.89 21.36 4.97
CA TYR A 191 7.04 19.97 5.40
C TYR A 191 8.43 19.75 6.02
N VAL A 192 8.50 19.07 7.16
CA VAL A 192 9.78 18.65 7.76
C VAL A 192 10.17 17.26 7.21
N PRO A 193 11.24 17.13 6.42
CA PRO A 193 11.69 15.85 5.88
C PRO A 193 11.93 14.77 6.93
N GLY A 194 11.49 13.54 6.66
CA GLY A 194 11.69 12.39 7.56
C GLY A 194 10.82 12.43 8.82
N SER A 195 9.79 13.27 8.84
CA SER A 195 8.91 13.43 10.00
C SER A 195 7.60 12.64 9.87
N LEU A 196 7.30 12.03 8.72
CA LEU A 196 6.14 11.14 8.60
C LEU A 196 6.21 10.07 9.69
N ALA A 197 5.11 9.87 10.41
CA ALA A 197 4.96 8.91 11.48
C ALA A 197 4.77 7.49 10.93
N VAL A 198 5.70 7.09 10.07
CA VAL A 198 5.80 5.79 9.41
C VAL A 198 7.13 5.15 9.79
N GLU A 199 7.10 3.84 10.02
CA GLU A 199 8.22 3.09 10.54
C GLU A 199 8.30 1.73 9.86
N ALA A 200 9.47 1.38 9.36
CA ALA A 200 9.81 0.01 9.00
C ALA A 200 10.19 -0.70 10.30
N VAL A 201 9.24 -1.42 10.90
CA VAL A 201 9.49 -2.22 12.13
C VAL A 201 10.55 -3.27 11.83
N ASP A 202 10.50 -3.82 10.61
CA ASP A 202 11.53 -4.62 9.94
C ASP A 202 11.37 -4.50 8.41
N ASP A 203 12.12 -5.30 7.65
CA ASP A 203 12.11 -5.26 6.18
C ASP A 203 10.71 -5.53 5.57
N LYS A 204 9.81 -6.24 6.28
CA LYS A 204 8.50 -6.69 5.76
C LYS A 204 7.32 -6.23 6.61
N THR A 205 7.56 -5.33 7.57
CA THR A 205 6.52 -4.80 8.45
C THR A 205 6.57 -3.28 8.45
N LEU A 206 5.53 -2.65 7.90
CA LEU A 206 5.36 -1.21 7.87
C LEU A 206 4.31 -0.78 8.89
N ARG A 207 4.64 0.15 9.78
CA ARG A 207 3.69 0.79 10.69
C ARG A 207 3.47 2.24 10.30
N MET A 208 2.23 2.70 10.38
CA MET A 208 1.81 4.07 10.09
C MET A 208 0.89 4.58 11.20
N ASN A 209 1.09 5.84 11.63
CA ASN A 209 0.24 6.51 12.61
C ASN A 209 -0.45 7.72 11.98
N LEU A 210 -1.75 7.85 12.21
CA LEU A 210 -2.59 8.97 11.80
C LEU A 210 -2.74 9.99 12.92
N ARG A 211 -2.89 11.26 12.55
CA ARG A 211 -3.20 12.37 13.47
C ARG A 211 -4.56 12.20 14.15
N PHE A 212 -5.51 11.59 13.44
CA PHE A 212 -6.85 11.26 13.92
C PHE A 212 -7.43 10.12 13.09
N ALA A 213 -8.43 9.42 13.66
CA ALA A 213 -9.12 8.33 12.97
C ALA A 213 -9.77 8.85 11.68
N TRP A 214 -9.55 8.13 10.58
CA TRP A 214 -10.06 8.52 9.27
C TRP A 214 -10.68 7.33 8.54
N HIS A 215 -11.97 7.43 8.23
CA HIS A 215 -12.76 6.31 7.73
C HIS A 215 -12.32 5.80 6.36
N SER A 216 -11.72 6.67 5.53
CA SER A 216 -11.30 6.34 4.17
C SER A 216 -9.83 5.94 4.08
N THR A 217 -9.14 5.66 5.21
CA THR A 217 -7.71 5.35 5.20
C THR A 217 -7.36 4.21 4.26
N LEU A 218 -7.99 3.04 4.38
CA LEU A 218 -7.69 1.88 3.53
C LEU A 218 -8.02 2.16 2.06
N GLU A 219 -9.16 2.80 1.79
CA GLU A 219 -9.57 3.19 0.44
C GLU A 219 -8.56 4.13 -0.22
N LYS A 220 -7.96 5.04 0.55
CA LYS A 220 -6.98 5.98 0.02
C LYS A 220 -5.59 5.38 -0.16
N LEU A 221 -5.31 4.23 0.45
CA LEU A 221 -4.06 3.50 0.26
C LEU A 221 -4.04 2.65 -1.03
N THR A 222 -5.11 2.66 -1.84
CA THR A 222 -5.17 1.95 -3.13
C THR A 222 -4.72 2.78 -4.33
N ILE A 223 -4.26 4.02 -4.11
CA ILE A 223 -3.99 4.97 -5.20
C ILE A 223 -2.53 4.98 -5.63
N GLY A 224 -2.30 5.20 -6.93
CA GLY A 224 -0.99 5.12 -7.57
C GLY A 224 0.16 5.91 -6.90
N PRO A 225 -0.05 7.16 -6.47
CA PRO A 225 1.02 7.92 -5.81
C PRO A 225 1.54 7.35 -4.50
N LEU A 226 0.87 6.35 -3.91
CA LEU A 226 1.27 5.71 -2.66
C LEU A 226 1.93 4.34 -2.89
N GLU A 227 2.14 3.96 -4.14
CA GLU A 227 2.86 2.75 -4.53
C GLU A 227 4.38 2.95 -4.35
N PRO A 228 5.13 1.89 -4.00
CA PRO A 228 6.55 1.98 -3.72
C PRO A 228 7.36 2.08 -5.02
N VAL A 229 8.40 2.89 -4.97
CA VAL A 229 9.57 2.83 -5.85
C VAL A 229 10.78 2.34 -5.02
N PRO A 230 11.77 1.68 -5.64
CA PRO A 230 12.99 1.29 -4.94
C PRO A 230 13.63 2.48 -4.22
N GLU A 231 14.00 2.30 -2.96
CA GLU A 231 14.65 3.31 -2.14
C GLU A 231 15.91 3.85 -2.84
N GLY A 232 16.03 5.18 -2.89
CA GLY A 232 17.19 5.84 -3.50
C GLY A 232 17.20 5.81 -5.03
N LEU A 233 16.17 5.29 -5.70
CA LEU A 233 16.13 5.30 -7.16
C LEU A 233 16.11 6.73 -7.72
N VAL A 234 15.42 7.67 -7.07
CA VAL A 234 15.26 9.06 -7.53
C VAL A 234 15.79 10.05 -6.48
N ASP A 235 16.31 11.19 -6.91
CA ASP A 235 16.98 12.18 -6.05
C ASP A 235 16.06 13.31 -5.54
N ASP A 236 14.78 13.29 -5.91
CA ASP A 236 13.81 14.34 -5.55
C ASP A 236 13.02 14.04 -4.26
N ALA A 237 13.38 12.98 -3.55
CA ALA A 237 12.93 12.71 -2.19
C ALA A 237 13.82 13.46 -1.18
N PRO A 238 13.25 14.28 -0.26
CA PRO A 238 14.06 15.00 0.71
C PRO A 238 14.91 14.07 1.59
N GLY A 239 16.20 14.39 1.73
CA GLY A 239 17.12 13.62 2.57
C GLY A 239 17.71 12.37 1.92
N TYR A 240 17.42 12.12 0.64
CA TYR A 240 17.99 11.03 -0.15
C TYR A 240 18.84 11.58 -1.30
N ASP A 241 20.05 11.04 -1.47
CA ASP A 241 20.85 11.25 -2.68
C ASP A 241 20.53 10.09 -3.64
N GLY A 242 19.71 10.34 -4.65
CA GLY A 242 19.26 9.30 -5.59
C GLY A 242 20.36 8.80 -6.52
N GLU A 243 20.12 7.66 -7.17
CA GLU A 243 21.08 6.99 -8.06
C GLU A 243 20.89 7.29 -9.57
N LEU A 244 19.79 7.94 -9.96
CA LEU A 244 19.46 8.26 -11.37
C LEU A 244 19.81 9.69 -11.80
#